data_AF-A0A838NJ05-F1
#
_entry.id   AF-A0A838NJ05-F1
#
_cell.length_a   1.000
_cell.length_b   1.000
_cell.length_c   1.000
_cell.angle_alpha   90.00
_cell.angle_beta   90.00
_cell.angle_gamma   90.00
#
_symmetry.space_group_name_H-M   'P 1'
#
loop_
_entity.id
_entity.type
_entity.pdbx_description
1 polymer ?
#
loop_
_entity_poly.entity_id
_entity_poly.type
_entity_poly.pdbx_seq_one_letter_code
_entity_poly.pdbx_strand_id
1 'polypeptide(L)'
;MTAVELTVSELPRALAFYTGVLQFQLVSREATPGLATARVRLGDETLILRDYAVNGKRIPEALASNDRSFQHIAIVVGDVDAAYARLLRHGTRIVSAGVQRLPESNFDAAGIRALYFRDPDGHFLELIQFPSDKGEPRWHRRNDRLFRGIDHTAIAVSDLKRSVRYYRDVLGFSIAGESFNVGREQELLTRVAGARVRITSLRGAKGPGIELLHYEAPGLARALSQEVMPRDLSAWRVHLQTTGVTATRERADPDDHALLVERRPEHTSRGEYPLEALRRHWPLYLMEGAQLALFMAVALYLALGLEHPGSRLRQAIARPLLRRALFGLGIAITVIVLIYSNWGRRSGAHFNPAVTLSMLHLQRIQPWDALFYIMAQFGGGWLGVVLAAAPFPRASAHKDVNYVVTAPGPPGVAAAFAAEFLISFILMATLRLVQQHDQAKPYLGYVAGLLLFLYITFEAPLSGMSLNPARSVASAIPARSWKGIWIYFAAPILAMLLAVELVQ
;
A
#
# COMPACT_ATOMS: atom_id res chain seq x y z
N MET A 1 7.86 7.00 4.36
CA MET A 1 8.98 7.85 3.91
C MET A 1 9.83 7.05 2.93
N THR A 2 10.27 7.61 1.82
CA THR A 2 11.00 6.88 0.76
C THR A 2 12.48 7.24 0.67
N ALA A 3 12.83 8.48 0.94
CA ALA A 3 14.22 8.93 0.98
C ALA A 3 14.40 10.21 1.81
N VAL A 4 15.64 10.50 2.15
CA VAL A 4 16.09 11.85 2.51
C VAL A 4 16.92 12.39 1.35
N GLU A 5 16.80 13.68 1.05
CA GLU A 5 17.59 14.36 0.03
C GLU A 5 18.42 15.48 0.66
N LEU A 6 19.71 15.50 0.31
CA LEU A 6 20.71 16.48 0.75
C LEU A 6 21.30 17.19 -0.47
N THR A 7 21.52 18.48 -0.33
CA THR A 7 22.29 19.26 -1.30
C THR A 7 23.76 19.28 -0.90
N VAL A 8 24.64 18.78 -1.77
CA VAL A 8 26.08 18.67 -1.55
C VAL A 8 26.84 19.63 -2.47
N SER A 9 28.03 20.08 -2.07
CA SER A 9 28.79 21.04 -2.89
C SER A 9 29.55 20.40 -4.05
N GLU A 10 29.92 19.11 -3.90
CA GLU A 10 30.64 18.33 -4.90
C GLU A 10 30.28 16.84 -4.77
N LEU A 11 29.58 16.29 -5.77
CA LEU A 11 29.08 14.92 -5.73
C LEU A 11 30.16 13.85 -5.56
N PRO A 12 31.34 13.91 -6.24
CA PRO A 12 32.39 12.92 -6.05
C PRO A 12 32.94 12.90 -4.61
N ARG A 13 33.08 14.08 -3.98
CA ARG A 13 33.56 14.21 -2.60
C ARG A 13 32.56 13.63 -1.61
N ALA A 14 31.28 13.97 -1.78
CA ALA A 14 30.21 13.41 -0.96
C ALA A 14 30.13 11.88 -1.13
N LEU A 15 30.18 11.36 -2.36
CA LEU A 15 30.16 9.93 -2.62
C LEU A 15 31.34 9.19 -1.99
N ALA A 16 32.55 9.76 -2.05
CA ALA A 16 33.72 9.16 -1.39
C ALA A 16 33.50 9.01 0.13
N PHE A 17 32.83 9.99 0.76
CA PHE A 17 32.48 9.92 2.17
C PHE A 17 31.38 8.90 2.45
N TYR A 18 30.21 9.03 1.80
CA TYR A 18 29.06 8.15 2.07
C TYR A 18 29.35 6.68 1.74
N THR A 19 30.04 6.41 0.63
CA THR A 19 30.36 5.03 0.22
C THR A 19 31.62 4.48 0.88
N GLY A 20 32.67 5.31 0.99
CA GLY A 20 33.97 4.89 1.53
C GLY A 20 34.02 4.91 3.06
N VAL A 21 33.48 5.93 3.71
CA VAL A 21 33.50 6.08 5.18
C VAL A 21 32.28 5.40 5.80
N LEU A 22 31.08 5.70 5.33
CA LEU A 22 29.82 5.22 5.92
C LEU A 22 29.25 3.94 5.28
N GLN A 23 29.95 3.36 4.29
CA GLN A 23 29.59 2.08 3.66
C GLN A 23 28.21 2.06 2.97
N PHE A 24 27.71 3.20 2.52
CA PHE A 24 26.55 3.26 1.64
C PHE A 24 26.88 2.62 0.29
N GLN A 25 25.89 2.01 -0.33
CA GLN A 25 25.96 1.47 -1.68
C GLN A 25 25.46 2.50 -2.68
N LEU A 26 26.25 2.80 -3.72
CA LEU A 26 25.77 3.60 -4.84
C LEU A 26 24.74 2.81 -5.64
N VAL A 27 23.54 3.38 -5.82
CA VAL A 27 22.43 2.76 -6.54
C VAL A 27 22.33 3.31 -7.96
N SER A 28 22.35 4.64 -8.11
CA SER A 28 22.33 5.29 -9.41
C SER A 28 23.04 6.64 -9.37
N ARG A 29 23.49 7.09 -10.53
CA ARG A 29 24.02 8.43 -10.74
C ARG A 29 23.47 8.95 -12.06
N GLU A 30 22.97 10.17 -12.02
CA GLU A 30 22.40 10.88 -13.15
C GLU A 30 23.02 12.27 -13.20
N ALA A 31 23.25 12.77 -14.41
CA ALA A 31 23.74 14.13 -14.62
C ALA A 31 22.93 14.76 -15.74
N THR A 32 22.32 15.90 -15.44
CA THR A 32 21.64 16.77 -16.40
C THR A 32 22.36 18.13 -16.42
N PRO A 33 22.18 18.96 -17.46
CA PRO A 33 22.77 20.29 -17.47
C PRO A 33 22.37 21.07 -16.21
N GLY A 34 23.37 21.44 -15.39
CA GLY A 34 23.17 22.21 -14.17
C GLY A 34 22.91 21.41 -12.88
N LEU A 35 22.73 20.08 -12.95
CA LEU A 35 22.45 19.25 -11.77
C LEU A 35 23.00 17.82 -11.94
N ALA A 36 23.82 17.39 -10.98
CA ALA A 36 24.17 15.99 -10.80
C ALA A 36 23.42 15.42 -9.59
N THR A 37 22.91 14.20 -9.72
CA THR A 37 22.20 13.50 -8.65
C THR A 37 22.79 12.11 -8.46
N ALA A 38 23.00 11.69 -7.21
CA ALA A 38 23.28 10.29 -6.89
C ALA A 38 22.26 9.76 -5.89
N ARG A 39 21.86 8.51 -6.07
CA ARG A 39 21.11 7.75 -5.07
C ARG A 39 22.04 6.76 -4.41
N VAL A 40 22.12 6.81 -3.09
CA VAL A 40 22.89 5.87 -2.28
C VAL A 40 21.98 5.19 -1.26
N ARG A 41 22.30 3.95 -0.89
CA ARG A 41 21.48 3.12 0.00
C ARG A 41 22.29 2.57 1.16
N LEU A 42 21.71 2.57 2.35
CA LEU A 42 22.23 1.88 3.51
C LEU A 42 21.10 1.01 4.09
N GLY A 43 21.30 -0.31 4.13
CA GLY A 43 20.20 -1.23 4.43
C GLY A 43 19.09 -1.12 3.38
N ASP A 44 17.88 -0.83 3.84
CA ASP A 44 16.70 -0.62 2.99
C ASP A 44 16.45 0.88 2.70
N GLU A 45 17.17 1.77 3.39
CA GLU A 45 16.94 3.20 3.35
C GLU A 45 17.78 3.91 2.28
N THR A 46 17.17 4.90 1.63
CA THR A 46 17.76 5.63 0.50
C THR A 46 18.06 7.07 0.89
N LEU A 47 19.23 7.56 0.49
CA LEU A 47 19.65 8.94 0.54
C LEU A 47 19.90 9.44 -0.89
N ILE A 48 19.44 10.65 -1.19
CA ILE A 48 19.61 11.33 -2.47
C ILE A 48 20.58 12.48 -2.26
N LEU A 49 21.65 12.53 -3.04
CA LEU A 49 22.63 13.61 -3.01
C LEU A 49 22.47 14.45 -4.29
N ARG A 50 22.24 15.75 -4.13
CA ARG A 50 22.09 16.70 -5.25
C ARG A 50 23.24 17.71 -5.27
N ASP A 51 23.90 17.81 -6.40
CA ASP A 51 25.00 18.71 -6.66
C ASP A 51 24.60 19.65 -7.80
N TYR A 52 24.39 20.93 -7.46
CA TYR A 52 24.01 21.94 -8.43
C TYR A 52 25.26 22.60 -9.00
N ALA A 53 25.31 22.80 -10.32
CA ALA A 53 26.46 23.42 -10.98
C ALA A 53 26.81 24.82 -10.43
N VAL A 54 25.83 25.50 -9.83
CA VAL A 54 26.05 26.74 -9.07
C VAL A 54 25.65 26.50 -7.62
N ASN A 55 26.66 26.41 -6.76
CA ASN A 55 26.48 26.23 -5.32
C ASN A 55 25.77 27.41 -4.68
N GLY A 56 24.88 27.11 -3.73
CA GLY A 56 24.22 28.08 -2.87
C GLY A 56 25.01 28.42 -1.60
N LYS A 57 24.31 28.86 -0.57
CA LYS A 57 24.87 29.19 0.75
C LYS A 57 25.41 27.94 1.43
N ARG A 58 26.52 28.10 2.17
CA ARG A 58 27.08 27.05 3.03
C ARG A 58 26.27 26.91 4.31
N ILE A 59 26.30 25.72 4.92
CA ILE A 59 25.78 25.53 6.28
C ILE A 59 26.62 26.39 7.24
N PRO A 60 26.01 27.24 8.09
CA PRO A 60 26.75 28.02 9.07
C PRO A 60 27.54 27.13 10.02
N GLU A 61 28.81 27.47 10.24
CA GLU A 61 29.65 26.72 11.18
C GLU A 61 29.09 26.73 12.61
N ALA A 62 28.49 27.86 12.99
CA ALA A 62 27.82 28.05 14.28
C ALA A 62 26.35 27.55 14.28
N LEU A 63 25.96 26.64 13.39
CA LEU A 63 24.64 25.99 13.43
C LEU A 63 24.58 25.08 14.67
N ALA A 64 23.66 25.38 15.59
CA ALA A 64 23.47 24.64 16.83
C ALA A 64 22.37 23.57 16.68
N SER A 65 22.39 22.55 17.55
CA SER A 65 21.41 21.45 17.51
C SER A 65 19.97 21.86 17.83
N ASN A 66 19.79 23.07 18.39
CA ASN A 66 18.50 23.69 18.69
C ASN A 66 18.19 24.87 17.76
N ASP A 67 18.90 25.05 16.64
CA ASP A 67 18.45 25.96 15.58
C ASP A 67 17.28 25.34 14.82
N ARG A 68 16.32 26.14 14.35
CA ARG A 68 15.16 25.60 13.60
C ARG A 68 15.55 24.94 12.28
N SER A 69 16.69 25.33 11.68
CA SER A 69 17.24 24.67 10.50
C SER A 69 18.01 23.38 10.81
N PHE A 70 18.18 23.02 12.08
CA PHE A 70 18.85 21.79 12.47
C PHE A 70 18.05 20.57 12.04
N GLN A 71 18.68 19.73 11.22
CA GLN A 71 18.16 18.45 10.77
C GLN A 71 19.30 17.45 10.71
N HIS A 72 19.01 16.17 10.94
CA HIS A 72 19.97 15.10 10.76
C HIS A 72 19.30 13.78 10.34
N ILE A 73 20.11 12.81 9.91
CA ILE A 73 19.73 11.39 9.84
C ILE A 73 20.46 10.61 10.92
N ALA A 74 19.76 9.65 11.54
CA ALA A 74 20.33 8.73 12.50
C ALA A 74 20.66 7.39 11.83
N ILE A 75 21.95 7.07 11.81
CA ILE A 75 22.51 5.87 11.18
C ILE A 75 22.70 4.82 12.26
N VAL A 76 21.98 3.70 12.12
CA VAL A 76 22.08 2.57 13.05
C VAL A 76 23.40 1.85 12.82
N VAL A 77 24.13 1.61 13.92
CA VAL A 77 25.39 0.88 13.90
C VAL A 77 25.36 -0.34 14.81
N GLY A 78 26.10 -1.38 14.43
CA GLY A 78 26.29 -2.57 15.25
C GLY A 78 27.26 -2.37 16.41
N ASP A 79 28.22 -1.47 16.24
CA ASP A 79 29.21 -1.07 17.23
C ASP A 79 29.56 0.41 17.03
N VAL A 80 29.07 1.27 17.92
CA VAL A 80 29.27 2.72 17.84
C VAL A 80 30.71 3.13 18.11
N ASP A 81 31.48 2.37 18.89
CA ASP A 81 32.89 2.69 19.18
C ASP A 81 33.76 2.39 17.96
N ALA A 82 33.52 1.27 17.28
CA ALA A 82 34.18 0.92 16.03
C ALA A 82 33.86 1.93 14.92
N ALA A 83 32.59 2.35 14.83
CA ALA A 83 32.15 3.37 13.89
C ALA A 83 32.77 4.74 14.22
N TYR A 84 32.80 5.15 15.48
CA TYR A 84 33.46 6.38 15.94
C TYR A 84 34.96 6.38 15.62
N ALA A 85 35.67 5.31 15.93
CA ALA A 85 37.09 5.16 15.60
C ALA A 85 37.34 5.25 14.09
N ARG A 86 36.42 4.72 13.27
CA ARG A 86 36.48 4.87 11.80
C ARG A 86 36.31 6.33 11.39
N LEU A 87 35.33 7.05 11.94
CA LEU A 87 35.13 8.48 11.66
C LEU A 87 36.40 9.29 11.96
N LEU A 88 37.05 9.04 13.10
CA LEU A 88 38.29 9.70 13.50
C LEU A 88 39.45 9.41 12.52
N ARG A 89 39.63 8.15 12.10
CA ARG A 89 40.68 7.79 11.11
C ARG A 89 40.52 8.50 9.77
N HIS A 90 39.28 8.85 9.41
CA HIS A 90 38.97 9.58 8.19
C HIS A 90 38.91 11.12 8.39
N GLY A 91 39.32 11.63 9.55
CA GLY A 91 39.33 13.07 9.83
C GLY A 91 37.94 13.70 9.87
N THR A 92 36.90 12.92 10.15
CA THR A 92 35.51 13.40 10.17
C THR A 92 35.30 14.37 11.32
N ARG A 93 34.59 15.48 11.08
CA ARG A 93 34.31 16.49 12.10
C ARG A 93 33.29 15.96 13.11
N ILE A 94 33.73 15.74 14.33
CA ILE A 94 32.86 15.29 15.44
C ILE A 94 32.24 16.51 16.12
N VAL A 95 30.95 16.45 16.42
CA VAL A 95 30.24 17.52 17.13
C VAL A 95 30.19 17.21 18.62
N SER A 96 29.69 16.03 18.99
CA SER A 96 29.53 15.65 20.39
C SER A 96 30.87 15.59 21.14
N ALA A 97 30.84 15.56 22.47
CA ALA A 97 32.01 15.31 23.29
C ALA A 97 32.38 13.80 23.37
N GLY A 98 32.39 13.12 22.22
CA GLY A 98 32.49 11.66 22.12
C GLY A 98 31.13 10.96 22.20
N VAL A 99 31.15 9.61 22.18
CA VAL A 99 29.94 8.78 22.25
C VAL A 99 29.27 8.97 23.62
N GLN A 100 28.00 9.34 23.61
CA GLN A 100 27.19 9.50 24.82
C GLN A 100 26.28 8.29 24.98
N ARG A 101 26.14 7.77 26.20
CA ARG A 101 25.13 6.77 26.56
C ARG A 101 24.03 7.45 27.34
N LEU A 102 22.80 7.44 26.82
CA LEU A 102 21.68 8.09 27.47
C LEU A 102 21.38 7.42 28.83
N PRO A 103 21.07 8.21 29.87
CA PRO A 103 20.97 7.73 31.24
C PRO A 103 19.74 6.85 31.46
N GLU A 104 19.83 5.93 32.42
CA GLU A 104 18.73 5.02 32.80
C GLU A 104 17.48 5.76 33.29
N SER A 105 17.63 7.01 33.74
CA SER A 105 16.51 7.86 34.14
C SER A 105 15.56 8.21 33.00
N ASN A 106 16.00 8.06 31.74
CA ASN A 106 15.17 8.28 30.55
C ASN A 106 14.66 6.93 30.04
N PHE A 107 13.58 6.42 30.65
CA PHE A 107 13.11 5.05 30.40
C PHE A 107 12.96 4.69 28.91
N ASP A 108 12.53 5.63 28.07
CA ASP A 108 12.31 5.39 26.65
C ASP A 108 13.59 5.32 25.82
N ALA A 109 14.64 6.06 26.23
CA ALA A 109 15.92 6.14 25.52
C ALA A 109 17.12 5.55 26.29
N ALA A 110 16.86 4.96 27.46
CA ALA A 110 17.88 4.42 28.36
C ALA A 110 18.82 3.46 27.63
N GLY A 111 20.12 3.65 27.84
CA GLY A 111 21.15 2.77 27.29
C GLY A 111 21.42 2.93 25.78
N ILE A 112 20.64 3.74 25.06
CA ILE A 112 20.96 4.13 23.68
C ILE A 112 22.30 4.88 23.70
N ARG A 113 23.18 4.52 22.77
CA ARG A 113 24.46 5.18 22.59
C ARG A 113 24.44 5.98 21.30
N ALA A 114 24.81 7.25 21.37
CA ALA A 114 24.68 8.19 20.27
C ALA A 114 25.89 9.11 20.11
N LEU A 115 26.09 9.61 18.89
CA LEU A 115 27.15 10.55 18.54
C LEU A 115 26.74 11.42 17.34
N TYR A 116 26.81 12.74 17.47
CA TYR A 116 26.69 13.67 16.35
C TYR A 116 28.05 13.98 15.72
N PHE A 117 28.05 14.01 14.39
CA PHE A 117 29.18 14.37 13.55
C PHE A 117 28.69 15.10 12.29
N ARG A 118 29.62 15.64 11.50
CA ARG A 118 29.32 16.30 10.23
C ARG A 118 29.93 15.58 9.04
N ASP A 119 29.19 15.56 7.94
CA ASP A 119 29.71 15.16 6.64
C ASP A 119 30.66 16.25 6.07
N PRO A 120 31.28 16.03 4.90
CA PRO A 120 32.18 17.00 4.27
C PRO A 120 31.55 18.37 3.93
N ASP A 121 30.23 18.42 3.76
CA ASP A 121 29.48 19.63 3.42
C ASP A 121 28.91 20.34 4.66
N GLY A 122 29.05 19.71 5.84
CA GLY A 122 28.62 20.24 7.12
C GLY A 122 27.25 19.77 7.59
N HIS A 123 26.59 18.85 6.87
CA HIS A 123 25.32 18.25 7.29
C HIS A 123 25.51 17.50 8.60
N PHE A 124 24.55 17.62 9.52
CA PHE A 124 24.55 16.82 10.72
C PHE A 124 24.12 15.39 10.45
N LEU A 125 24.85 14.46 11.05
CA LEU A 125 24.59 13.03 11.03
C LEU A 125 24.72 12.50 12.46
N GLU A 126 23.94 11.48 12.78
CA GLU A 126 24.02 10.76 14.05
C GLU A 126 24.42 9.31 13.82
N LEU A 127 25.31 8.78 14.67
CA LEU A 127 25.44 7.35 14.88
C LEU A 127 24.58 6.96 16.08
N ILE A 128 23.77 5.91 15.93
CA ILE A 128 22.93 5.39 17.01
C ILE A 128 23.11 3.88 17.16
N GLN A 129 23.29 3.43 18.39
CA GLN A 129 23.30 2.02 18.76
C GLN A 129 22.24 1.78 19.82
N PHE A 130 21.27 0.91 19.49
CA PHE A 130 20.22 0.52 20.41
C PHE A 130 20.69 -0.62 21.34
N PRO A 131 20.33 -0.58 22.64
CA PRO A 131 20.39 -1.75 23.50
C PRO A 131 19.36 -2.81 23.06
N SER A 132 19.51 -4.04 23.55
CA SER A 132 18.74 -5.20 23.07
C SER A 132 17.22 -5.09 23.22
N ASP A 133 16.74 -4.22 24.11
CA ASP A 133 15.33 -3.99 24.43
C ASP A 133 14.73 -2.77 23.73
N LYS A 134 15.52 -2.02 22.94
CA LYS A 134 15.09 -0.78 22.26
C LYS A 134 15.29 -0.84 20.76
N GLY A 135 14.61 0.05 20.02
CA GLY A 135 14.70 0.11 18.56
C GLY A 135 13.93 -1.01 17.86
N GLU A 136 13.84 -0.93 16.53
CA GLU A 136 13.11 -1.94 15.76
C GLU A 136 13.81 -3.32 15.82
N PRO A 137 13.06 -4.45 15.87
CA PRO A 137 13.64 -5.79 15.91
C PRO A 137 14.63 -6.11 14.79
N ARG A 138 14.51 -5.44 13.63
CA ARG A 138 15.44 -5.59 12.50
C ARG A 138 16.86 -5.12 12.83
N TRP A 139 17.01 -4.16 13.73
CA TRP A 139 18.31 -3.64 14.16
C TRP A 139 19.11 -4.63 14.98
N HIS A 140 18.46 -5.64 15.57
CA HIS A 140 19.11 -6.66 16.39
C HIS A 140 19.44 -7.95 15.64
N ARG A 141 19.06 -8.06 14.37
CA ARG A 141 19.39 -9.23 13.54
C ARG A 141 20.90 -9.28 13.32
N ARG A 142 21.51 -10.43 13.61
CA ARG A 142 22.93 -10.66 13.33
C ARG A 142 23.23 -10.40 11.86
N ASN A 143 24.17 -9.50 11.61
CA ASN A 143 24.74 -9.23 10.30
C ASN A 143 26.16 -8.67 10.49
N ASP A 144 27.01 -8.84 9.48
CA ASP A 144 28.42 -8.43 9.53
C ASP A 144 28.63 -6.94 9.18
N ARG A 145 27.56 -6.15 9.03
CA ARG A 145 27.65 -4.74 8.63
C ARG A 145 27.78 -3.85 9.86
N LEU A 146 28.81 -3.00 9.85
CA LEU A 146 29.02 -1.99 10.88
C LEU A 146 27.90 -0.93 10.83
N PHE A 147 27.64 -0.37 9.65
CA PHE A 147 26.52 0.54 9.38
C PHE A 147 25.34 -0.26 8.81
N ARG A 148 24.21 -0.24 9.51
CA ARG A 148 23.08 -1.15 9.27
C ARG A 148 21.97 -0.56 8.43
N GLY A 149 21.64 0.71 8.64
CA GLY A 149 20.52 1.40 8.00
C GLY A 149 20.31 2.80 8.57
N ILE A 150 19.26 3.47 8.13
CA ILE A 150 18.83 4.76 8.68
C ILE A 150 17.58 4.53 9.52
N ASP A 151 17.61 4.90 10.80
CA ASP A 151 16.45 4.75 11.68
C ASP A 151 15.43 5.85 11.44
N HIS A 152 15.89 7.09 11.43
CA HIS A 152 15.04 8.26 11.29
C HIS A 152 15.77 9.46 10.71
N THR A 153 15.01 10.45 10.28
CA THR A 153 15.47 11.84 10.14
C THR A 153 14.86 12.66 11.26
N ALA A 154 15.65 13.49 11.94
CA ALA A 154 15.15 14.35 13.01
C ALA A 154 15.14 15.81 12.56
N ILE A 155 14.14 16.56 13.03
CA ILE A 155 13.92 17.98 12.72
C ILE A 155 13.59 18.76 14.00
N ALA A 156 14.14 19.96 14.14
CA ALA A 156 13.86 20.84 15.26
C ALA A 156 12.54 21.61 15.06
N VAL A 157 11.62 21.54 16.03
CA VAL A 157 10.28 22.14 15.91
C VAL A 157 10.00 23.20 16.97
N SER A 158 9.32 24.28 16.57
CA SER A 158 8.95 25.37 17.49
C SER A 158 7.76 25.03 18.38
N ASP A 159 6.84 24.20 17.89
CA ASP A 159 5.66 23.73 18.65
C ASP A 159 5.43 22.24 18.39
N LEU A 160 5.71 21.43 19.41
CA LEU A 160 5.58 19.98 19.31
C LEU A 160 4.14 19.54 19.01
N LYS A 161 3.13 20.15 19.64
CA LYS A 161 1.73 19.75 19.48
C LYS A 161 1.23 20.06 18.07
N ARG A 162 1.61 21.23 17.54
CA ARG A 162 1.27 21.64 16.17
C ARG A 162 1.91 20.68 15.15
N SER A 163 3.18 20.36 15.33
CA SER A 163 3.92 19.51 14.40
C SER A 163 3.44 18.06 14.48
N VAL A 164 3.23 17.49 15.67
CA VAL A 164 2.61 16.16 15.83
C VAL A 164 1.25 16.09 15.14
N ARG A 165 0.38 17.10 15.32
CA ARG A 165 -0.92 17.15 14.64
C ARG A 165 -0.78 17.13 13.13
N TYR A 166 0.15 17.90 12.57
CA TYR A 166 0.38 17.92 11.13
C TYR A 166 0.83 16.56 10.59
N TYR A 167 1.90 15.99 11.15
CA TYR A 167 2.42 14.72 10.64
C TYR A 167 1.43 13.56 10.86
N ARG A 168 0.71 13.54 11.98
CA ARG A 168 -0.28 12.48 12.29
C ARG A 168 -1.57 12.64 11.49
N ASP A 169 -2.21 13.80 11.59
CA ASP A 169 -3.58 13.99 11.10
C ASP A 169 -3.62 14.39 9.62
N VAL A 170 -2.57 15.06 9.12
CA VAL A 170 -2.49 15.48 7.70
C VAL A 170 -1.69 14.48 6.87
N LEU A 171 -0.54 14.02 7.37
CA LEU A 171 0.36 13.13 6.62
C LEU A 171 0.19 11.63 6.95
N GLY A 172 -0.64 11.29 7.95
CA GLY A 172 -0.99 9.90 8.28
C GLY A 172 0.11 9.11 8.98
N PHE A 173 1.08 9.78 9.62
CA PHE A 173 2.07 9.12 10.47
C PHE A 173 1.43 8.66 11.79
N SER A 174 2.01 7.65 12.42
CA SER A 174 1.66 7.20 13.77
C SER A 174 2.75 7.57 14.75
N ILE A 175 2.38 7.88 15.99
CA ILE A 175 3.34 8.07 17.08
C ILE A 175 3.90 6.70 17.45
N ALA A 176 5.23 6.56 17.40
CA ALA A 176 5.93 5.32 17.70
C ALA A 176 6.59 5.33 19.09
N GLY A 177 6.89 6.52 19.61
CA GLY A 177 7.48 6.69 20.93
C GLY A 177 7.63 8.17 21.28
N GLU A 178 7.79 8.43 22.57
CA GLU A 178 8.12 9.75 23.08
C GLU A 178 9.26 9.58 24.09
N SER A 179 10.16 10.56 24.15
CA SER A 179 11.20 10.61 25.18
C SER A 179 11.43 12.03 25.65
N PHE A 180 12.04 12.16 26.83
CA PHE A 180 12.47 13.44 27.35
C PHE A 180 13.94 13.36 27.76
N ASN A 181 14.80 13.94 26.94
CA ASN A 181 16.23 13.89 27.11
C ASN A 181 16.71 15.14 27.86
N VAL A 182 17.37 14.90 28.99
CA VAL A 182 17.90 15.94 29.88
C VAL A 182 19.20 15.46 30.52
N GLY A 183 19.98 16.39 31.06
CA GLY A 183 21.20 16.09 31.81
C GLY A 183 22.47 16.18 30.97
N ARG A 184 23.59 15.85 31.61
CA ARG A 184 24.94 16.08 31.09
C ARG A 184 25.19 15.37 29.76
N GLU A 185 24.71 14.14 29.63
CA GLU A 185 24.86 13.32 28.43
C GLU A 185 24.18 13.98 27.23
N GLN A 186 23.00 14.58 27.43
CA GLN A 186 22.28 15.29 26.37
C GLN A 186 23.02 16.58 25.95
N GLU A 187 23.55 17.33 26.91
CA GLU A 187 24.36 18.53 26.63
C GLU A 187 25.65 18.19 25.87
N LEU A 188 26.32 17.11 26.26
CA LEU A 188 27.54 16.63 25.60
C LEU A 188 27.25 16.06 24.20
N LEU A 189 26.08 15.45 23.99
CA LEU A 189 25.63 14.95 22.69
C LEU A 189 25.37 16.12 21.72
N THR A 190 24.58 17.09 22.15
CA THR A 190 24.07 18.18 21.31
C THR A 190 24.96 19.41 21.25
N ARG A 191 25.90 19.55 22.21
CA ARG A 191 26.68 20.77 22.49
C ARG A 191 25.83 21.99 22.83
N VAL A 192 24.62 21.77 23.35
CA VAL A 192 23.73 22.83 23.81
C VAL A 192 23.70 22.78 25.34
N ALA A 193 24.21 23.82 26.00
CA ALA A 193 24.23 23.90 27.46
C ALA A 193 22.80 23.98 28.02
N GLY A 194 22.52 23.23 29.08
CA GLY A 194 21.19 23.16 29.69
C GLY A 194 20.11 22.52 28.80
N ALA A 195 20.50 21.74 27.77
CA ALA A 195 19.57 21.16 26.82
C ALA A 195 18.52 20.27 27.50
N ARG A 196 17.25 20.62 27.28
CA ARG A 196 16.09 19.81 27.65
C ARG A 196 15.23 19.59 26.43
N VAL A 197 15.19 18.37 25.93
CA VAL A 197 14.61 18.06 24.61
C VAL A 197 13.51 17.05 24.76
N ARG A 198 12.31 17.42 24.34
CA ARG A 198 11.19 16.50 24.18
C ARG A 198 11.21 15.98 22.75
N ILE A 199 11.22 14.66 22.61
CA ILE A 199 11.33 13.97 21.34
C ILE A 199 10.05 13.18 21.12
N THR A 200 9.44 13.34 19.94
CA THR A 200 8.34 12.48 19.51
C THR A 200 8.76 11.78 18.22
N SER A 201 8.89 10.45 18.28
CA SER A 201 9.24 9.62 17.14
C SER A 201 7.97 9.23 16.38
N LEU A 202 7.95 9.50 15.08
CA LEU A 202 6.82 9.26 14.18
C LEU A 202 7.20 8.23 13.11
N ARG A 203 6.27 7.33 12.79
CA ARG A 203 6.48 6.29 11.78
C ARG A 203 5.38 6.31 10.72
N GLY A 204 5.80 6.21 9.47
CA GLY A 204 4.91 5.92 8.35
C GLY A 204 4.80 4.41 8.12
N ALA A 205 4.05 4.01 7.08
CA ALA A 205 3.87 2.59 6.76
C ALA A 205 5.18 1.85 6.39
N LYS A 206 6.16 2.57 5.83
CA LYS A 206 7.47 2.05 5.44
C LYS A 206 8.54 3.15 5.49
N GLY A 207 9.80 2.71 5.60
CA GLY A 207 10.99 3.54 5.56
C GLY A 207 11.38 4.11 6.92
N PRO A 208 12.35 5.05 6.94
CA PRO A 208 12.82 5.65 8.18
C PRO A 208 11.72 6.48 8.84
N GLY A 209 11.83 6.65 10.16
CA GLY A 209 10.97 7.52 10.96
C GLY A 209 11.27 9.00 10.79
N ILE A 210 10.42 9.82 11.37
CA ILE A 210 10.66 11.26 11.57
C ILE A 210 10.67 11.52 13.07
N GLU A 211 11.72 12.14 13.60
CA GLU A 211 11.74 12.59 15.00
C GLU A 211 11.55 14.10 15.08
N LEU A 212 10.61 14.51 15.92
CA LEU A 212 10.36 15.92 16.21
C LEU A 212 11.10 16.29 17.48
N LEU A 213 12.08 17.19 17.37
CA LEU A 213 12.91 17.65 18.49
C LEU A 213 12.40 19.00 18.98
N HIS A 214 11.76 19.01 20.14
CA HIS A 214 11.32 20.25 20.78
C HIS A 214 12.21 20.57 21.98
N TYR A 215 13.05 21.59 21.84
CA TYR A 215 13.90 22.08 22.93
C TYR A 215 13.08 22.95 23.87
N GLU A 216 12.77 22.45 25.07
CA GLU A 216 12.11 23.23 26.13
C GLU A 216 13.08 24.25 26.76
N ALA A 217 14.38 23.91 26.81
CA ALA A 217 15.45 24.81 27.23
C ALA A 217 16.72 24.54 26.40
N PRO A 218 17.44 25.58 25.95
CA PRO A 218 17.12 27.01 26.08
C PRO A 218 16.04 27.51 25.10
N GLY A 219 15.29 26.61 24.45
CA GLY A 219 14.39 26.95 23.34
C GLY A 219 15.11 26.87 22.00
N LEU A 220 14.44 27.31 20.93
CA LEU A 220 15.07 27.44 19.62
C LEU A 220 16.06 28.62 19.62
N ALA A 221 17.31 28.37 19.23
CA ALA A 221 18.33 29.42 19.21
C ALA A 221 18.14 30.42 18.06
N ARG A 222 17.72 29.95 16.88
CA ARG A 222 17.42 30.80 15.71
C ARG A 222 16.17 30.30 15.00
N ALA A 223 15.31 31.25 14.62
CA ALA A 223 14.24 31.00 13.64
C ALA A 223 14.86 30.78 12.25
N LEU A 224 14.12 30.16 11.33
CA LEU A 224 14.48 30.19 9.90
C LEU A 224 14.39 31.64 9.43
N SER A 225 15.52 32.35 9.40
CA SER A 225 15.56 33.78 9.13
C SER A 225 15.47 34.12 7.64
N GLN A 226 15.68 33.13 6.76
CA GLN A 226 15.68 33.30 5.31
C GLN A 226 15.19 32.02 4.63
N GLU A 227 14.52 32.18 3.50
CA GLU A 227 14.15 31.08 2.61
C GLU A 227 15.40 30.30 2.18
N VAL A 228 15.37 28.98 2.40
CA VAL A 228 16.44 28.06 2.01
C VAL A 228 16.22 27.67 0.56
N MET A 229 17.13 28.05 -0.33
CA MET A 229 17.04 27.71 -1.74
C MET A 229 17.47 26.26 -1.97
N PRO A 230 16.94 25.54 -2.99
CA PRO A 230 17.31 24.14 -3.24
C PRO A 230 18.81 23.88 -3.42
N ARG A 231 19.57 24.90 -3.88
CA ARG A 231 21.02 24.85 -4.07
C ARG A 231 21.85 25.16 -2.82
N ASP A 232 21.22 25.61 -1.74
CA ASP A 232 21.92 25.87 -0.48
C ASP A 232 22.26 24.54 0.18
N LEU A 233 23.43 24.42 0.82
CA LEU A 233 23.82 23.18 1.50
C LEU A 233 22.94 22.85 2.70
N SER A 234 22.22 23.83 3.25
CA SER A 234 21.20 23.56 4.28
C SER A 234 19.87 23.04 3.71
N ALA A 235 19.74 22.90 2.39
CA ALA A 235 18.55 22.34 1.77
C ALA A 235 18.48 20.84 2.07
N TRP A 236 17.48 20.48 2.85
CA TRP A 236 17.21 19.13 3.30
C TRP A 236 15.76 18.82 3.01
N ARG A 237 15.48 17.72 2.32
CA ARG A 237 14.14 17.38 1.89
C ARG A 237 13.77 15.95 2.24
N VAL A 238 12.62 15.78 2.88
CA VAL A 238 12.07 14.47 3.20
C VAL A 238 11.13 14.03 2.09
N HIS A 239 11.42 12.89 1.45
CA HIS A 239 10.59 12.32 0.40
C HIS A 239 9.53 11.40 1.01
N LEU A 240 8.28 11.71 0.70
CA LEU A 240 7.09 11.00 1.16
C LEU A 240 6.32 10.49 -0.04
N GLN A 241 5.81 9.26 0.06
CA GLN A 241 4.90 8.71 -0.94
C GLN A 241 3.53 8.46 -0.33
N THR A 242 2.50 8.91 -1.04
CA THR A 242 1.10 8.71 -0.65
C THR A 242 0.22 8.43 -1.86
N THR A 243 -0.89 7.73 -1.64
CA THR A 243 -1.93 7.48 -2.66
C THR A 243 -2.89 8.64 -2.82
N GLY A 244 -2.87 9.62 -1.91
CA GLY A 244 -3.82 10.74 -1.87
C GLY A 244 -3.46 11.97 -2.70
N VAL A 245 -2.41 11.93 -3.52
CA VAL A 245 -2.00 13.07 -4.38
C VAL A 245 -2.00 12.69 -5.85
N THR A 246 -2.49 13.59 -6.69
CA THR A 246 -2.58 13.39 -8.15
C THR A 246 -1.26 13.65 -8.87
N ALA A 247 -0.37 14.46 -8.28
CA ALA A 247 0.95 14.79 -8.80
C ALA A 247 1.95 15.02 -7.64
N THR A 248 3.25 14.92 -7.94
CA THR A 248 4.32 15.30 -7.01
C THR A 248 4.23 16.77 -6.67
N ARG A 249 4.28 17.10 -5.37
CA ARG A 249 4.23 18.48 -4.88
C ARG A 249 5.24 18.69 -3.77
N GLU A 250 5.94 19.82 -3.83
CA GLU A 250 6.67 20.34 -2.67
C GLU A 250 5.68 20.90 -1.65
N ARG A 251 5.94 20.61 -0.38
CA ARG A 251 5.21 21.16 0.76
C ARG A 251 6.22 21.57 1.83
N ALA A 252 5.84 22.53 2.64
CA ALA A 252 6.53 22.84 3.87
C ALA A 252 5.73 22.25 5.05
N ASP A 253 6.42 21.81 6.09
CA ASP A 253 5.76 21.49 7.37
C ASP A 253 5.46 22.79 8.17
N PRO A 254 4.82 22.73 9.35
CA PRO A 254 4.49 23.92 10.14
C PRO A 254 5.69 24.75 10.59
N ASP A 255 6.90 24.19 10.48
CA ASP A 255 8.17 24.80 10.81
C ASP A 255 9.04 25.02 9.56
N ASP A 256 8.44 25.06 8.37
CA ASP A 256 9.06 25.34 7.06
C ASP A 256 10.11 24.32 6.60
N HIS A 257 10.11 23.09 7.15
CA HIS A 257 10.95 22.01 6.66
C HIS A 257 10.40 21.48 5.32
N ALA A 258 11.29 21.24 4.35
CA ALA A 258 10.89 20.85 3.02
C ALA A 258 10.49 19.36 2.93
N LEU A 259 9.30 19.11 2.39
CA LEU A 259 8.75 17.79 2.12
C LEU A 259 8.49 17.66 0.62
N LEU A 260 8.97 16.57 0.01
CA LEU A 260 8.52 16.17 -1.33
C LEU A 260 7.43 15.12 -1.18
N VAL A 261 6.19 15.48 -1.49
CA VAL A 261 5.08 14.52 -1.47
C VAL A 261 4.87 14.01 -2.89
N GLU A 262 5.37 12.82 -3.14
CA GLU A 262 5.25 12.12 -4.41
C GLU A 262 3.98 11.25 -4.42
N ARG A 263 3.37 11.15 -5.61
CA ARG A 263 2.36 10.13 -5.84
C ARG A 263 3.05 8.77 -5.73
N ARG A 264 2.58 7.92 -4.81
CA ARG A 264 2.93 6.50 -4.86
C ARG A 264 2.35 5.98 -6.18
N PRO A 265 3.17 5.52 -7.15
CA PRO A 265 2.62 4.87 -8.33
C PRO A 265 1.76 3.71 -7.82
N GLU A 266 0.53 3.60 -8.33
CA GLU A 266 -0.33 2.43 -8.10
C GLU A 266 0.44 1.22 -8.65
N HIS A 267 1.17 0.57 -7.75
CA HIS A 267 1.84 -0.71 -7.88
C HIS A 267 2.17 -1.20 -9.30
N THR A 268 3.13 -0.55 -9.98
CA THR A 268 3.85 -1.16 -11.12
C THR A 268 5.08 -1.92 -10.64
N SER A 269 4.92 -2.85 -9.71
CA SER A 269 5.93 -3.88 -9.42
C SER A 269 5.72 -5.08 -10.34
N ARG A 270 6.12 -4.93 -11.62
CA ARG A 270 6.40 -6.10 -12.46
C ARG A 270 7.60 -6.85 -11.85
N GLY A 271 7.38 -7.69 -10.83
CA GLY A 271 8.49 -8.41 -10.19
C GLY A 271 8.24 -9.20 -8.90
N GLU A 272 7.02 -9.41 -8.41
CA GLU A 272 6.84 -10.47 -7.40
C GLU A 272 7.00 -11.84 -8.07
N TYR A 273 7.80 -12.74 -7.48
CA TYR A 273 7.90 -14.12 -7.95
C TYR A 273 6.63 -14.88 -7.54
N PRO A 274 6.13 -15.83 -8.36
CA PRO A 274 4.84 -16.50 -8.12
C PRO A 274 4.74 -17.18 -6.74
N LEU A 275 5.84 -17.74 -6.22
CA LEU A 275 5.89 -18.37 -4.91
C LEU A 275 5.77 -17.37 -3.75
N GLU A 276 6.23 -16.13 -3.95
CA GLU A 276 6.18 -15.09 -2.93
C GLU A 276 4.76 -14.52 -2.84
N ALA A 277 4.15 -14.21 -3.98
CA ALA A 277 2.74 -13.84 -4.07
C ALA A 277 1.86 -14.91 -3.40
N LEU A 278 2.08 -16.19 -3.73
CA LEU A 278 1.34 -17.30 -3.12
C LEU A 278 1.51 -17.38 -1.61
N ARG A 279 2.75 -17.36 -1.11
CA ARG A 279 3.01 -17.44 0.35
C ARG A 279 2.40 -16.27 1.12
N ARG A 280 2.34 -15.09 0.51
CA ARG A 280 1.92 -13.87 1.17
C ARG A 280 0.41 -13.64 1.11
N HIS A 281 -0.22 -13.96 -0.02
CA HIS A 281 -1.60 -13.57 -0.30
C HIS A 281 -2.57 -14.77 -0.41
N TRP A 282 -2.14 -16.02 -0.14
CA TRP A 282 -3.03 -17.20 -0.18
C TRP A 282 -4.36 -17.04 0.59
N PRO A 283 -4.47 -16.32 1.73
CA PRO A 283 -5.76 -16.18 2.40
C PRO A 283 -6.77 -15.41 1.54
N LEU A 284 -6.31 -14.44 0.74
CA LEU A 284 -7.17 -13.67 -0.16
C LEU A 284 -7.70 -14.54 -1.29
N TYR A 285 -6.87 -15.44 -1.83
CA TYR A 285 -7.27 -16.35 -2.90
C TYR A 285 -8.34 -17.33 -2.42
N LEU A 286 -8.17 -17.87 -1.21
CA LEU A 286 -9.20 -18.73 -0.60
C LEU A 286 -10.49 -17.97 -0.32
N MET A 287 -10.44 -16.70 0.08
CA MET A 287 -11.65 -15.88 0.26
C MET A 287 -12.41 -15.74 -1.06
N GLU A 288 -11.73 -15.42 -2.16
CA GLU A 288 -12.32 -15.29 -3.49
C GLU A 288 -12.96 -16.60 -3.99
N GLY A 289 -12.26 -17.72 -3.79
CA GLY A 289 -12.79 -19.05 -4.09
C GLY A 289 -14.00 -19.39 -3.22
N ALA A 290 -13.94 -19.14 -1.91
CA ALA A 290 -15.04 -19.42 -0.99
C ALA A 290 -16.27 -18.55 -1.23
N GLN A 291 -16.08 -17.28 -1.63
CA GLN A 291 -17.17 -16.40 -2.02
C GLN A 291 -17.90 -16.93 -3.26
N LEU A 292 -17.17 -17.34 -4.30
CA LEU A 292 -17.80 -17.95 -5.47
C LEU A 292 -18.43 -19.30 -5.15
N ALA A 293 -17.81 -20.11 -4.28
CA ALA A 293 -18.38 -21.37 -3.82
C ALA A 293 -19.75 -21.16 -3.15
N LEU A 294 -19.84 -20.20 -2.23
CA LEU A 294 -21.08 -19.87 -1.53
C LEU A 294 -22.13 -19.29 -2.49
N PHE A 295 -21.73 -18.41 -3.41
CA PHE A 295 -22.60 -17.89 -4.46
C PHE A 295 -23.22 -19.03 -5.28
N MET A 296 -22.40 -19.98 -5.75
CA MET A 296 -22.86 -21.13 -6.54
C MET A 296 -23.77 -22.07 -5.75
N ALA A 297 -23.46 -22.31 -4.47
CA ALA A 297 -24.29 -23.14 -3.60
C ALA A 297 -25.68 -22.53 -3.41
N VAL A 298 -25.75 -21.22 -3.13
CA VAL A 298 -27.03 -20.51 -3.00
C VAL A 298 -27.81 -20.53 -4.33
N ALA A 299 -27.14 -20.28 -5.46
CA ALA A 299 -27.77 -20.34 -6.78
C ALA A 299 -28.38 -21.73 -7.05
N LEU A 300 -27.68 -22.80 -6.70
CA LEU A 300 -28.20 -24.17 -6.88
C LEU A 300 -29.40 -24.44 -5.99
N TYR A 301 -29.37 -24.04 -4.72
CA TYR A 301 -30.52 -24.24 -3.82
C TYR A 301 -31.74 -23.39 -4.22
N LEU A 302 -31.52 -22.17 -4.70
CA LEU A 302 -32.59 -21.37 -5.30
C LEU A 302 -33.16 -22.04 -6.54
N ALA A 303 -32.33 -22.63 -7.40
CA ALA A 303 -32.80 -23.37 -8.58
C ALA A 303 -33.61 -24.63 -8.20
N LEU A 304 -33.13 -25.39 -7.21
CA LEU A 304 -33.85 -26.54 -6.68
C LEU A 304 -35.19 -26.13 -6.08
N GLY A 305 -35.25 -25.01 -5.36
CA GLY A 305 -36.49 -24.48 -4.79
C GLY A 305 -37.44 -23.93 -5.85
N LEU A 306 -36.98 -23.11 -6.78
CA LEU A 306 -37.85 -22.35 -7.67
C LEU A 306 -38.11 -23.06 -9.01
N GLU A 307 -37.19 -23.88 -9.52
CA GLU A 307 -37.32 -24.47 -10.86
C GLU A 307 -37.52 -25.98 -10.89
N HIS A 308 -37.18 -26.73 -9.83
CA HIS A 308 -37.38 -28.18 -9.82
C HIS A 308 -38.88 -28.58 -9.74
N PRO A 309 -39.40 -29.45 -10.62
CA PRO A 309 -40.82 -29.85 -10.65
C PRO A 309 -41.40 -30.36 -9.32
N GLY A 310 -40.59 -31.09 -8.56
CA GLY A 310 -40.97 -31.62 -7.26
C GLY A 310 -40.98 -30.60 -6.12
N SER A 311 -40.57 -29.35 -6.35
CA SER A 311 -40.56 -28.32 -5.30
C SER A 311 -41.93 -27.71 -5.09
N ARG A 312 -42.32 -27.57 -3.82
CA ARG A 312 -43.56 -26.87 -3.41
C ARG A 312 -43.56 -25.41 -3.83
N LEU A 313 -42.39 -24.75 -3.81
CA LEU A 313 -42.27 -23.33 -4.21
C LEU A 313 -42.54 -23.14 -5.70
N ARG A 314 -41.97 -24.00 -6.57
CA ARG A 314 -42.28 -23.97 -8.01
C ARG A 314 -43.76 -24.19 -8.27
N GLN A 315 -44.38 -25.13 -7.57
CA GLN A 315 -45.80 -25.47 -7.73
C GLN A 315 -46.72 -24.32 -7.27
N ALA A 316 -46.37 -23.65 -6.16
CA ALA A 316 -47.10 -22.48 -5.68
C ALA A 316 -46.94 -21.26 -6.60
N ILE A 317 -45.80 -21.13 -7.29
CA ILE A 317 -45.47 -19.97 -8.13
C ILE A 317 -45.44 -20.36 -9.61
N ALA A 318 -46.63 -20.39 -10.21
CA ALA A 318 -46.78 -20.76 -11.61
C ALA A 318 -46.10 -19.78 -12.59
N ARG A 319 -46.06 -18.47 -12.26
CA ARG A 319 -45.56 -17.40 -13.15
C ARG A 319 -44.03 -17.42 -13.27
N PRO A 320 -43.45 -17.69 -14.47
CA PRO A 320 -42.00 -17.78 -14.63
C PRO A 320 -41.26 -16.48 -14.32
N LEU A 321 -41.85 -15.32 -14.64
CA LEU A 321 -41.27 -14.02 -14.35
C LEU A 321 -41.10 -13.80 -12.84
N LEU A 322 -42.09 -14.18 -12.03
CA LEU A 322 -42.04 -14.04 -10.58
C LEU A 322 -40.99 -14.97 -9.97
N ARG A 323 -40.86 -16.20 -10.49
CA ARG A 323 -39.79 -17.12 -10.06
C ARG A 323 -38.40 -16.56 -10.34
N ARG A 324 -38.18 -16.02 -11.54
CA ARG A 324 -36.91 -15.35 -11.88
C ARG A 324 -36.64 -14.13 -11.01
N ALA A 325 -37.65 -13.32 -10.71
CA ALA A 325 -37.50 -12.17 -9.80
C ALA A 325 -37.11 -12.62 -8.38
N LEU A 326 -37.73 -13.67 -7.85
CA LEU A 326 -37.36 -14.22 -6.53
C LEU A 326 -35.95 -14.84 -6.52
N PHE A 327 -35.59 -15.55 -7.60
CA PHE A 327 -34.24 -16.05 -7.79
C PHE A 327 -33.23 -14.88 -7.79
N GLY A 328 -33.52 -13.85 -8.59
CA GLY A 328 -32.71 -12.64 -8.70
C GLY A 328 -32.55 -11.93 -7.37
N LEU A 329 -33.60 -11.88 -6.56
CA LEU A 329 -33.58 -11.26 -5.24
C LEU A 329 -32.69 -12.04 -4.28
N GLY A 330 -32.77 -13.37 -4.28
CA GLY A 330 -31.89 -14.23 -3.48
C GLY A 330 -30.43 -14.06 -3.86
N ILE A 331 -30.12 -13.99 -5.16
CA ILE A 331 -28.77 -13.72 -5.64
C ILE A 331 -28.30 -12.30 -5.28
N ALA A 332 -29.16 -11.28 -5.42
CA ALA A 332 -28.83 -9.91 -5.06
C ALA A 332 -28.45 -9.79 -3.57
N ILE A 333 -29.26 -10.37 -2.67
CA ILE A 333 -28.97 -10.40 -1.23
C ILE A 333 -27.65 -11.12 -0.98
N THR A 334 -27.42 -12.26 -1.65
CA THR A 334 -26.18 -13.02 -1.52
C THR A 334 -24.96 -12.18 -1.90
N VAL A 335 -24.99 -11.49 -3.03
CA VAL A 335 -23.90 -10.63 -3.48
C VAL A 335 -23.66 -9.45 -2.53
N ILE A 336 -24.72 -8.81 -2.04
CA ILE A 336 -24.62 -7.75 -1.03
C ILE A 336 -23.90 -8.28 0.22
N VAL A 337 -24.33 -9.43 0.75
CA VAL A 337 -23.72 -10.06 1.92
C VAL A 337 -22.26 -10.41 1.66
N LEU A 338 -21.94 -11.00 0.51
CA LEU A 338 -20.57 -11.39 0.16
C LEU A 338 -19.64 -10.18 0.04
N ILE A 339 -20.09 -9.09 -0.58
CA ILE A 339 -19.31 -7.85 -0.74
C ILE A 339 -19.04 -7.19 0.62
N TYR A 340 -20.07 -7.06 1.48
CA TYR A 340 -19.91 -6.42 2.80
C TYR A 340 -19.39 -7.34 3.89
N SER A 341 -19.19 -8.63 3.60
CA SER A 341 -18.58 -9.58 4.54
C SER A 341 -17.13 -9.19 4.86
N ASN A 342 -16.59 -9.75 5.95
CA ASN A 342 -15.18 -9.60 6.29
C ASN A 342 -14.26 -10.15 5.18
N TRP A 343 -14.71 -11.16 4.43
CA TRP A 343 -13.97 -11.70 3.29
C TRP A 343 -13.98 -10.74 2.12
N GLY A 344 -15.15 -10.17 1.80
CA GLY A 344 -15.29 -9.20 0.71
C GLY A 344 -14.49 -7.93 0.92
N ARG A 345 -14.55 -7.36 2.12
CA ARG A 345 -13.75 -6.18 2.48
C ARG A 345 -12.23 -6.41 2.41
N ARG A 346 -11.76 -7.66 2.58
CA ARG A 346 -10.32 -8.00 2.56
C ARG A 346 -9.82 -8.38 1.16
N SER A 347 -10.60 -9.18 0.43
CA SER A 347 -10.22 -9.70 -0.90
C SER A 347 -10.49 -8.72 -2.04
N GLY A 348 -11.43 -7.79 -1.86
CA GLY A 348 -11.96 -6.94 -2.92
C GLY A 348 -13.27 -7.47 -3.51
N ALA A 349 -13.67 -8.69 -3.16
CA ALA A 349 -14.91 -9.33 -3.60
C ALA A 349 -15.08 -9.35 -5.13
N HIS A 350 -14.06 -9.79 -5.86
CA HIS A 350 -14.19 -9.92 -7.31
C HIS A 350 -15.07 -11.12 -7.66
N PHE A 351 -14.73 -12.29 -7.09
CA PHE A 351 -15.29 -13.63 -7.29
C PHE A 351 -15.68 -13.94 -8.76
N ASN A 352 -15.03 -13.27 -9.70
CA ASN A 352 -15.32 -13.25 -11.12
C ASN A 352 -14.02 -12.98 -11.90
N PRO A 353 -13.61 -13.88 -12.81
CA PRO A 353 -12.41 -13.69 -13.62
C PRO A 353 -12.47 -12.43 -14.50
N ALA A 354 -13.63 -12.06 -15.05
CA ALA A 354 -13.76 -10.87 -15.88
C ALA A 354 -13.52 -9.58 -15.07
N VAL A 355 -14.09 -9.49 -13.85
CA VAL A 355 -13.83 -8.38 -12.91
C VAL A 355 -12.35 -8.36 -12.50
N THR A 356 -11.76 -9.53 -12.23
CA THR A 356 -10.35 -9.63 -11.84
C THR A 356 -9.42 -9.15 -12.96
N LEU A 357 -9.70 -9.51 -14.21
CA LEU A 357 -8.95 -9.02 -15.38
C LEU A 357 -9.14 -7.51 -15.59
N SER A 358 -10.34 -6.98 -15.36
CA SER A 358 -10.58 -5.53 -15.38
C SER A 358 -9.80 -4.78 -14.29
N MET A 359 -9.67 -5.36 -13.10
CA MET A 359 -8.84 -4.79 -12.03
C MET A 359 -7.34 -4.91 -12.35
N LEU A 360 -6.93 -5.98 -13.03
CA LEU A 360 -5.55 -6.15 -13.50
C LEU A 360 -5.21 -5.10 -14.56
N HIS A 361 -6.13 -4.85 -15.49
CA HIS A 361 -5.99 -3.80 -16.51
C HIS A 361 -5.87 -2.41 -15.88
N LEU A 362 -6.61 -2.17 -14.79
CA LEU A 362 -6.51 -0.96 -13.96
C LEU A 362 -5.28 -0.91 -13.06
N GLN A 363 -4.42 -1.92 -13.08
CA GLN A 363 -3.25 -2.03 -12.20
C GLN A 363 -3.60 -2.01 -10.70
N ARG A 364 -4.82 -2.41 -10.35
CA ARG A 364 -5.31 -2.50 -8.96
C ARG A 364 -5.04 -3.85 -8.30
N ILE A 365 -4.66 -4.86 -9.08
CA ILE A 365 -4.21 -6.18 -8.62
C ILE A 365 -2.95 -6.57 -9.42
N GLN A 366 -2.02 -7.27 -8.78
CA GLN A 366 -0.80 -7.75 -9.46
C GLN A 366 -1.09 -8.92 -10.40
N PRO A 367 -0.28 -9.14 -11.46
CA PRO A 367 -0.51 -10.22 -12.42
C PRO A 367 -0.57 -11.62 -11.79
N TRP A 368 0.32 -11.93 -10.84
CA TRP A 368 0.32 -13.23 -10.16
C TRP A 368 -0.86 -13.37 -9.21
N ASP A 369 -1.19 -12.32 -8.44
CA ASP A 369 -2.39 -12.32 -7.62
C ASP A 369 -3.65 -12.51 -8.48
N ALA A 370 -3.75 -11.84 -9.62
CA ALA A 370 -4.86 -12.00 -10.55
C ALA A 370 -4.96 -13.44 -11.06
N LEU A 371 -3.84 -14.07 -11.41
CA LEU A 371 -3.81 -15.48 -11.81
C LEU A 371 -4.31 -16.40 -10.68
N PHE A 372 -3.81 -16.21 -9.45
CA PHE A 372 -4.22 -17.03 -8.31
C PHE A 372 -5.68 -16.80 -7.89
N TYR A 373 -6.18 -15.56 -7.98
CA TYR A 373 -7.59 -15.22 -7.82
C TYR A 373 -8.43 -16.00 -8.83
N ILE A 374 -8.08 -15.93 -10.12
CA ILE A 374 -8.82 -16.62 -11.18
C ILE A 374 -8.83 -18.13 -10.94
N MET A 375 -7.68 -18.73 -10.61
CA MET A 375 -7.61 -20.17 -10.32
C MET A 375 -8.46 -20.55 -9.09
N ALA A 376 -8.40 -19.76 -8.02
CA ALA A 376 -9.19 -20.01 -6.83
C ALA A 376 -10.70 -19.82 -7.07
N GLN A 377 -11.10 -18.87 -7.92
CA GLN A 377 -12.48 -18.67 -8.35
C GLN A 377 -12.98 -19.90 -9.12
N PHE A 378 -12.25 -20.39 -10.13
CA PHE A 378 -12.63 -21.62 -10.84
C PHE A 378 -12.74 -22.83 -9.91
N GLY A 379 -11.75 -23.03 -9.04
CA GLY A 379 -11.74 -24.15 -8.08
C GLY A 379 -12.88 -24.05 -7.06
N GLY A 380 -13.07 -22.87 -6.47
CA GLY A 380 -14.10 -22.61 -5.48
C GLY A 380 -15.51 -22.71 -6.05
N GLY A 381 -15.76 -22.15 -7.23
CA GLY A 381 -17.05 -22.28 -7.93
C GLY A 381 -17.40 -23.74 -8.20
N TRP A 382 -16.47 -24.51 -8.77
CA TRP A 382 -16.68 -25.95 -9.02
C TRP A 382 -16.96 -26.73 -7.73
N LEU A 383 -16.14 -26.52 -6.70
CA LEU A 383 -16.31 -27.17 -5.40
C LEU A 383 -17.67 -26.81 -4.77
N GLY A 384 -18.08 -25.54 -4.86
CA GLY A 384 -19.37 -25.06 -4.36
C GLY A 384 -20.56 -25.79 -4.99
N VAL A 385 -20.58 -25.93 -6.33
CA VAL A 385 -21.65 -26.66 -7.04
C VAL A 385 -21.66 -28.14 -6.63
N VAL A 386 -20.49 -28.80 -6.64
CA VAL A 386 -20.40 -30.23 -6.32
C VAL A 386 -20.85 -30.52 -4.89
N LEU A 387 -20.38 -29.75 -3.92
CA LEU A 387 -20.76 -29.93 -2.52
C LEU A 387 -22.24 -29.63 -2.28
N ALA A 388 -22.79 -28.59 -2.91
CA ALA A 388 -24.20 -28.25 -2.78
C ALA A 388 -25.13 -29.25 -3.48
N ALA A 389 -24.66 -29.91 -4.55
CA ALA A 389 -25.42 -30.94 -5.25
C ALA A 389 -25.36 -32.30 -4.56
N ALA A 390 -24.34 -32.58 -3.75
CA ALA A 390 -24.11 -33.89 -3.14
C ALA A 390 -25.31 -34.44 -2.32
N PRO A 391 -26.10 -33.62 -1.58
CA PRO A 391 -27.30 -34.11 -0.90
C PRO A 391 -28.48 -34.40 -1.84
N PHE A 392 -28.50 -33.83 -3.04
CA PHE A 392 -29.63 -33.89 -3.97
C PHE A 392 -29.23 -34.24 -5.42
N PRO A 393 -28.41 -35.28 -5.66
CA PRO A 393 -27.72 -35.48 -6.94
C PRO A 393 -28.68 -35.61 -8.13
N ARG A 394 -29.80 -36.33 -7.96
CA ARG A 394 -30.82 -36.50 -9.01
C ARG A 394 -31.61 -35.23 -9.28
N ALA A 395 -31.91 -34.45 -8.25
CA ALA A 395 -32.67 -33.21 -8.40
C ALA A 395 -31.81 -32.11 -9.04
N SER A 396 -30.52 -32.04 -8.68
CA SER A 396 -29.57 -31.11 -9.29
C SER A 396 -29.30 -31.42 -10.78
N ALA A 397 -29.30 -32.70 -11.17
CA ALA A 397 -29.15 -33.13 -12.55
C ALA A 397 -30.44 -33.03 -13.40
N HIS A 398 -31.59 -32.73 -12.79
CA HIS A 398 -32.85 -32.61 -13.51
C HIS A 398 -32.79 -31.48 -14.55
N LYS A 399 -33.37 -31.66 -15.74
CA LYS A 399 -33.27 -30.72 -16.88
C LYS A 399 -33.62 -29.25 -16.56
N ASP A 400 -34.57 -29.03 -15.64
CA ASP A 400 -35.02 -27.69 -15.25
C ASP A 400 -34.07 -26.98 -14.27
N VAL A 401 -33.16 -27.73 -13.62
CA VAL A 401 -32.16 -27.21 -12.67
C VAL A 401 -30.77 -27.26 -13.29
N ASN A 402 -30.38 -28.43 -13.80
CA ASN A 402 -29.16 -28.73 -14.54
C ASN A 402 -27.90 -28.05 -13.98
N TYR A 403 -27.70 -28.17 -12.67
CA TYR A 403 -26.59 -27.54 -11.93
C TYR A 403 -26.46 -26.01 -12.13
N VAL A 404 -27.54 -25.33 -12.54
CA VAL A 404 -27.58 -23.90 -12.89
C VAL A 404 -26.69 -23.55 -14.09
N VAL A 405 -26.62 -24.45 -15.08
CA VAL A 405 -25.85 -24.22 -16.30
C VAL A 405 -26.32 -22.97 -17.04
N THR A 406 -25.36 -22.22 -17.57
CA THR A 406 -25.58 -21.11 -18.50
C THR A 406 -25.54 -21.63 -19.93
N ALA A 407 -26.60 -21.36 -20.68
CA ALA A 407 -26.69 -21.76 -22.08
C ALA A 407 -27.48 -20.70 -22.88
N PRO A 408 -27.16 -20.49 -24.17
CA PRO A 408 -27.90 -19.58 -25.02
C PRO A 408 -29.39 -19.93 -25.07
N GLY A 409 -30.24 -18.92 -24.90
CA GLY A 409 -31.68 -19.07 -24.94
C GLY A 409 -32.23 -19.30 -26.36
N PRO A 410 -33.57 -19.39 -26.51
CA PRO A 410 -34.22 -19.62 -27.81
C PRO A 410 -33.82 -18.64 -28.94
N PRO A 411 -33.56 -17.34 -28.69
CA PRO A 411 -33.10 -16.42 -29.72
C PRO A 411 -31.72 -16.72 -30.32
N GLY A 412 -30.96 -17.65 -29.73
CA GLY A 412 -29.71 -18.17 -30.28
C GLY A 412 -28.44 -17.47 -29.80
N VAL A 413 -27.33 -17.89 -30.37
CA VAL A 413 -25.95 -17.56 -29.95
C VAL A 413 -25.67 -16.05 -30.02
N ALA A 414 -26.08 -15.38 -31.10
CA ALA A 414 -25.80 -13.96 -31.29
C ALA A 414 -26.53 -13.08 -30.27
N ALA A 415 -27.80 -13.38 -30.00
CA ALA A 415 -28.58 -12.69 -28.98
C ALA A 415 -28.01 -12.91 -27.58
N ALA A 416 -27.60 -14.15 -27.26
CA ALA A 416 -26.95 -14.45 -25.99
C ALA A 416 -25.63 -13.68 -25.80
N PHE A 417 -24.80 -13.59 -26.86
CA PHE A 417 -23.56 -12.81 -26.83
C PHE A 417 -23.82 -11.32 -26.63
N ALA A 418 -24.74 -10.74 -27.40
CA ALA A 418 -25.09 -9.32 -27.28
C ALA A 418 -25.66 -8.99 -25.90
N ALA A 419 -26.51 -9.87 -25.37
CA ALA A 419 -27.08 -9.70 -24.04
C ALA A 419 -26.00 -9.75 -22.95
N GLU A 420 -25.16 -10.79 -22.91
CA GLU A 420 -24.03 -10.91 -21.96
C GLU A 420 -23.06 -9.74 -22.05
N PHE A 421 -22.74 -9.29 -23.27
CA PHE A 421 -21.88 -8.13 -23.49
C PHE A 421 -22.51 -6.87 -22.88
N LEU A 422 -23.78 -6.62 -23.16
CA LEU A 422 -24.49 -5.44 -22.67
C LEU A 422 -24.58 -5.42 -21.14
N ILE A 423 -25.00 -6.52 -20.51
CA ILE A 423 -25.13 -6.56 -19.04
C ILE A 423 -23.77 -6.50 -18.34
N SER A 424 -22.72 -7.08 -18.94
CA SER A 424 -21.35 -6.99 -18.41
C SER A 424 -20.78 -5.57 -18.52
N PHE A 425 -21.04 -4.90 -19.64
CA PHE A 425 -20.63 -3.51 -19.86
C PHE A 425 -21.32 -2.59 -18.85
N ILE A 426 -22.66 -2.69 -18.72
CA ILE A 426 -23.44 -1.87 -17.79
C ILE A 426 -22.97 -2.11 -16.35
N LEU A 427 -22.82 -3.37 -15.93
CA LEU A 427 -22.33 -3.69 -14.59
C LEU A 427 -21.00 -2.98 -14.32
N MET A 428 -19.99 -3.19 -15.18
CA MET A 428 -18.66 -2.65 -14.92
C MET A 428 -18.63 -1.12 -15.01
N ALA A 429 -19.33 -0.52 -15.99
CA ALA A 429 -19.45 0.93 -16.13
C ALA A 429 -20.09 1.55 -14.88
N THR A 430 -21.22 0.99 -14.40
CA THR A 430 -21.88 1.48 -13.20
C THR A 430 -21.03 1.31 -11.95
N LEU A 431 -20.37 0.16 -11.76
CA LEU A 431 -19.46 -0.03 -10.63
C LEU A 431 -18.31 0.97 -10.64
N ARG A 432 -17.79 1.35 -11.83
CA ARG A 432 -16.75 2.38 -11.98
C ARG A 432 -17.27 3.76 -11.61
N LEU A 433 -18.44 4.17 -12.11
CA LEU A 433 -19.06 5.45 -11.76
C LEU A 433 -19.28 5.58 -10.25
N VAL A 434 -19.79 4.52 -9.60
CA VAL A 434 -19.98 4.50 -8.14
C VAL A 434 -18.65 4.65 -7.39
N GLN A 435 -17.57 4.07 -7.90
CA GLN A 435 -16.25 4.17 -7.28
C GLN A 435 -15.57 5.54 -7.45
N GLN A 436 -15.98 6.35 -8.44
CA GLN A 436 -15.45 7.69 -8.64
C GLN A 436 -16.03 8.72 -7.66
N HIS A 437 -17.23 8.47 -7.13
CA HIS A 437 -17.90 9.37 -6.19
C HIS A 437 -17.80 8.85 -4.76
N ASP A 438 -17.06 9.57 -3.89
CA ASP A 438 -16.82 9.16 -2.50
C ASP A 438 -18.11 8.90 -1.70
N GLN A 439 -19.16 9.69 -1.94
CA GLN A 439 -20.46 9.54 -1.29
C GLN A 439 -21.22 8.28 -1.76
N ALA A 440 -20.92 7.76 -2.94
CA ALA A 440 -21.59 6.60 -3.53
C ALA A 440 -20.88 5.27 -3.19
N LYS A 441 -19.57 5.29 -2.88
CA LYS A 441 -18.77 4.09 -2.55
C LYS A 441 -19.41 3.16 -1.52
N PRO A 442 -20.03 3.64 -0.41
CA PRO A 442 -20.69 2.75 0.56
C PRO A 442 -21.83 1.94 -0.03
N TYR A 443 -22.42 2.35 -1.16
CA TYR A 443 -23.57 1.71 -1.80
C TYR A 443 -23.22 0.70 -2.89
N LEU A 444 -21.93 0.48 -3.17
CA LEU A 444 -21.45 -0.36 -4.27
C LEU A 444 -22.08 -1.77 -4.30
N GLY A 445 -22.18 -2.43 -3.14
CA GLY A 445 -22.78 -3.76 -3.06
C GLY A 445 -24.28 -3.77 -3.38
N TYR A 446 -25.01 -2.74 -2.93
CA TYR A 446 -26.45 -2.60 -3.23
C TYR A 446 -26.71 -2.36 -4.71
N VAL A 447 -25.89 -1.52 -5.35
CA VAL A 447 -25.99 -1.25 -6.79
C VAL A 447 -25.69 -2.52 -7.60
N ALA A 448 -24.63 -3.26 -7.24
CA ALA A 448 -24.32 -4.55 -7.87
C ALA A 448 -25.49 -5.53 -7.72
N GLY A 449 -26.03 -5.67 -6.49
CA GLY A 449 -27.16 -6.54 -6.21
C GLY A 449 -28.41 -6.18 -7.02
N LEU A 450 -28.75 -4.89 -7.11
CA LEU A 450 -29.89 -4.42 -7.90
C LEU A 450 -29.73 -4.75 -9.39
N LEU A 451 -28.55 -4.53 -9.96
CA LEU A 451 -28.28 -4.88 -11.36
C LEU A 451 -28.43 -6.38 -11.61
N LEU A 452 -27.86 -7.22 -10.74
CA LEU A 452 -28.01 -8.68 -10.84
C LEU A 452 -29.47 -9.13 -10.70
N PHE A 453 -30.24 -8.53 -9.80
CA PHE A 453 -31.68 -8.79 -9.70
C PHE A 453 -32.41 -8.51 -11.02
N LEU A 454 -32.13 -7.36 -11.65
CA LEU A 454 -32.74 -6.99 -12.93
C LEU A 454 -32.29 -7.94 -14.05
N TYR A 455 -31.01 -8.27 -14.14
CA TYR A 455 -30.49 -9.16 -15.18
C TYR A 455 -31.06 -10.57 -15.07
N ILE A 456 -31.14 -11.14 -13.87
CA ILE A 456 -31.75 -12.46 -13.68
C ILE A 456 -33.24 -12.43 -14.04
N THR A 457 -33.94 -11.35 -13.71
CA THR A 457 -35.39 -11.22 -13.98
C THR A 457 -35.70 -11.16 -15.47
N PHE A 458 -34.94 -10.35 -16.22
CA PHE A 458 -35.26 -9.97 -17.60
C PHE A 458 -34.31 -10.54 -18.65
N GLU A 459 -33.02 -10.67 -18.36
CA GLU A 459 -32.00 -11.06 -19.33
C GLU A 459 -31.76 -12.58 -19.37
N ALA A 460 -31.92 -13.29 -18.25
CA ALA A 460 -31.68 -14.73 -18.17
C ALA A 460 -32.36 -15.59 -19.27
N PRO A 461 -33.57 -15.28 -19.80
CA PRO A 461 -34.14 -16.03 -20.93
C PRO A 461 -33.37 -15.92 -22.26
N LEU A 462 -32.50 -14.91 -22.41
CA LEU A 462 -31.72 -14.65 -23.62
C LEU A 462 -30.40 -15.44 -23.60
N SER A 463 -29.66 -15.39 -22.49
CA SER A 463 -28.30 -15.97 -22.39
C SER A 463 -28.12 -16.98 -21.27
N GLY A 464 -29.08 -17.16 -20.36
CA GLY A 464 -28.91 -17.90 -19.11
C GLY A 464 -28.25 -17.10 -17.98
N MET A 465 -27.83 -15.87 -18.23
CA MET A 465 -27.23 -14.91 -17.29
C MET A 465 -26.05 -15.48 -16.48
N SER A 466 -24.84 -15.13 -16.92
CA SER A 466 -23.58 -15.51 -16.30
C SER A 466 -22.80 -14.31 -15.76
N LEU A 467 -22.37 -13.38 -16.62
CA LEU A 467 -21.36 -12.33 -16.35
C LEU A 467 -19.96 -12.83 -15.93
N ASN A 468 -19.83 -14.11 -15.62
CA ASN A 468 -18.71 -14.67 -14.88
C ASN A 468 -18.23 -15.99 -15.50
N PRO A 469 -17.02 -16.02 -16.08
CA PRO A 469 -16.47 -17.24 -16.67
C PRO A 469 -16.37 -18.42 -15.69
N ALA A 470 -15.98 -18.16 -14.44
CA ALA A 470 -15.83 -19.21 -13.42
C ALA A 470 -17.17 -19.80 -12.98
N ARG A 471 -18.21 -18.97 -12.86
CA ARG A 471 -19.60 -19.43 -12.61
C ARG A 471 -20.09 -20.34 -13.73
N SER A 472 -19.84 -19.98 -14.98
CA SER A 472 -20.24 -20.81 -16.14
C SER A 472 -19.53 -22.18 -16.15
N VAL A 473 -18.22 -22.20 -15.91
CA VAL A 473 -17.46 -23.46 -15.87
C VAL A 473 -17.85 -24.33 -14.67
N ALA A 474 -18.08 -23.73 -13.50
CA ALA A 474 -18.47 -24.45 -12.29
C ALA A 474 -19.70 -25.35 -12.49
N SER A 475 -20.71 -24.86 -13.21
CA SER A 475 -21.91 -25.61 -13.55
C SER A 475 -21.72 -26.55 -14.76
N ALA A 476 -20.93 -26.14 -15.75
CA ALA A 476 -20.70 -26.90 -16.98
C ALA A 476 -20.04 -28.27 -16.74
N ILE A 477 -19.10 -28.35 -15.79
CA ILE A 477 -18.37 -29.59 -15.45
C ILE A 477 -19.32 -30.71 -14.99
N PRO A 478 -20.12 -30.56 -13.90
CA PRO A 478 -21.05 -31.60 -13.46
C PRO A 478 -22.21 -31.82 -14.43
N ALA A 479 -22.68 -30.78 -15.14
CA ALA A 479 -23.73 -30.89 -16.14
C ALA A 479 -23.26 -31.55 -17.46
N ARG A 480 -21.93 -31.67 -17.68
CA ARG A 480 -21.31 -32.10 -18.94
C ARG A 480 -21.81 -31.32 -20.17
N SER A 481 -22.09 -30.03 -19.98
CA SER A 481 -22.67 -29.16 -21.01
C SER A 481 -21.77 -27.96 -21.29
N TRP A 482 -21.18 -27.93 -22.48
CA TRP A 482 -20.23 -26.90 -22.93
C TRP A 482 -20.80 -26.01 -24.04
N LYS A 483 -22.11 -26.13 -24.32
CA LYS A 483 -22.77 -25.46 -25.44
C LYS A 483 -22.68 -23.93 -25.27
N GLY A 484 -21.98 -23.28 -26.19
CA GLY A 484 -21.83 -21.81 -26.19
C GLY A 484 -20.93 -21.27 -25.07
N ILE A 485 -20.13 -22.12 -24.42
CA ILE A 485 -19.32 -21.72 -23.24
C ILE A 485 -18.40 -20.52 -23.54
N TRP A 486 -17.87 -20.43 -24.76
CA TRP A 486 -16.98 -19.35 -25.20
C TRP A 486 -17.62 -17.95 -25.08
N ILE A 487 -18.95 -17.85 -25.17
CA ILE A 487 -19.69 -16.58 -25.05
C ILE A 487 -19.45 -15.99 -23.66
N TYR A 488 -19.55 -16.83 -22.62
CA TYR A 488 -19.41 -16.41 -21.22
C TYR A 488 -17.95 -16.13 -20.81
N PHE A 489 -17.00 -16.33 -21.72
CA PHE A 489 -15.63 -15.83 -21.60
C PHE A 489 -15.48 -14.54 -22.40
N ALA A 490 -15.75 -14.59 -23.71
CA ALA A 490 -15.49 -13.49 -24.62
C ALA A 490 -16.35 -12.26 -24.30
N ALA A 491 -17.67 -12.41 -24.16
CA ALA A 491 -18.57 -11.27 -23.96
C ALA A 491 -18.30 -10.53 -22.64
N PRO A 492 -18.21 -11.20 -21.46
CA PRO A 492 -17.94 -10.49 -20.22
C PRO A 492 -16.56 -9.83 -20.18
N ILE A 493 -15.51 -10.52 -20.63
CA ILE A 493 -14.14 -9.97 -20.59
C ILE A 493 -14.04 -8.73 -21.49
N LEU A 494 -14.49 -8.82 -22.74
CA LEU A 494 -14.44 -7.69 -23.68
C LEU A 494 -15.27 -6.51 -23.20
N ALA A 495 -16.50 -6.77 -22.72
CA ALA A 495 -17.39 -5.73 -22.26
C ALA A 495 -16.87 -5.00 -21.01
N MET A 496 -16.38 -5.74 -20.02
CA MET A 496 -15.87 -5.14 -18.78
C MET A 496 -14.56 -4.37 -19.02
N LEU A 497 -13.67 -4.86 -19.89
CA LEU A 497 -12.48 -4.11 -20.30
C LEU A 497 -12.83 -2.84 -21.07
N LEU A 498 -13.79 -2.92 -22.01
CA LEU A 498 -14.27 -1.73 -22.73
C LEU A 498 -14.89 -0.70 -21.79
N ALA A 499 -15.69 -1.13 -20.81
CA ALA A 499 -16.27 -0.24 -19.81
C ALA A 499 -15.19 0.45 -18.96
N VAL A 500 -14.11 -0.25 -18.64
CA VAL A 500 -12.97 0.31 -17.90
C VAL A 500 -12.26 1.42 -18.68
N GLU A 501 -12.14 1.28 -20.00
CA GLU A 501 -11.51 2.28 -20.87
C GLU A 501 -12.38 3.52 -21.07
N LEU A 502 -13.69 3.33 -21.28
CA LEU A 502 -14.62 4.42 -21.58
C LEU A 502 -15.04 5.21 -20.33
N VAL A 503 -14.97 4.63 -19.15
CA VAL A 503 -15.33 5.26 -17.87
C VAL A 503 -14.06 5.48 -17.04
N GLN A 504 -13.41 6.64 -17.22
CA GLN A 504 -12.15 7.02 -16.55
C GLN A 504 -12.37 7.64 -15.19
#